data_AF-A0A392MN06-F1
#
_entry.id   AF-A0A392MN06-F1
#
_cell.length_a   1.000
_cell.length_b   1.000
_cell.length_c   1.000
_cell.angle_alpha   90.00
_cell.angle_beta   90.00
_cell.angle_gamma   90.00
#
_symmetry.space_group_name_H-M   'P 1'
#
loop_
_entity.id
_entity.type
_entity.pdbx_description
1 polymer ?
#
loop_
_entity_poly.entity_id
_entity_poly.type
_entity_poly.pdbx_seq_one_letter_code
_entity_poly.pdbx_strand_id
1 'polypeptide(L)'
;MQYVGLVQAVGVSNYGPKQLLKIHDYLKDRGVPLCSAQVQFSLLSMGEDQLEIKSICDSLGIRVIAYSPLGLGMLTGKYSPSKLPTGPRGLLFKQILPGLDPLLSSLRDIANKRRKTMSQ
;
A
#
# COMPACT_ATOMS: atom_id res chain seq x y z
N MET A 1 6.25 -11.18 24.58
CA MET A 1 6.93 -11.77 23.39
C MET A 1 8.30 -11.14 23.16
N GLN A 2 8.43 -9.82 23.06
CA GLN A 2 9.74 -9.19 22.85
C GLN A 2 10.70 -9.37 24.04
N TYR A 3 10.25 -9.13 25.28
CA TYR A 3 11.06 -9.34 26.50
C TYR A 3 11.50 -10.79 26.73
N VAL A 4 10.74 -11.76 26.22
CA VAL A 4 11.06 -13.19 26.29
C VAL A 4 11.80 -13.69 25.04
N GLY A 5 12.24 -12.78 24.16
CA GLY A 5 13.08 -13.10 23.00
C GLY A 5 12.38 -13.77 21.80
N LEU A 6 11.04 -13.86 21.80
CA LEU A 6 10.30 -14.54 20.73
C LEU A 6 10.16 -13.71 19.45
N VAL A 7 10.30 -12.39 19.54
CA VAL A 7 10.20 -11.47 18.40
C VAL A 7 11.26 -10.37 18.54
N GLN A 8 11.81 -9.93 17.40
CA GLN A 8 12.84 -8.89 17.37
C GLN A 8 12.25 -7.47 17.29
N ALA A 9 11.11 -7.30 16.62
CA ALA A 9 10.50 -6.00 16.33
C ALA A 9 8.97 -6.07 16.39
N VAL A 10 8.35 -4.92 16.62
CA VAL A 10 6.89 -4.74 16.61
C VAL A 10 6.49 -3.87 15.43
N GLY A 11 5.43 -4.26 14.73
CA GLY A 11 4.84 -3.49 13.64
C GLY A 11 3.33 -3.57 13.67
N VAL A 12 2.67 -2.65 12.97
CA VAL A 12 1.22 -2.60 12.81
C VAL A 12 0.83 -2.68 11.33
N SER A 13 -0.42 -3.05 11.04
CA SER A 13 -0.95 -3.10 9.68
C SER A 13 -2.37 -2.52 9.65
N ASN A 14 -2.69 -1.72 8.63
CA ASN A 14 -4.01 -1.11 8.41
C ASN A 14 -4.47 -0.15 9.52
N TYR A 15 -3.53 0.58 10.13
CA TYR A 15 -3.85 1.65 11.09
C TYR A 15 -4.01 2.97 10.35
N GLY A 16 -5.08 3.70 10.68
CA GLY A 16 -5.23 5.09 10.25
C GLY A 16 -4.28 6.05 10.99
N PRO A 17 -4.11 7.31 10.53
CA PRO A 17 -3.15 8.26 11.08
C PRO A 17 -3.25 8.45 12.61
N LYS A 18 -4.48 8.68 13.10
CA LYS A 18 -4.76 8.86 14.53
C LYS A 18 -4.45 7.62 15.37
N GLN A 19 -4.74 6.43 14.83
CA GLN A 19 -4.46 5.17 15.53
C GLN A 19 -2.96 4.89 15.57
N LEU A 20 -2.24 5.20 14.50
CA LEU A 20 -0.79 5.03 14.40
C LEU A 20 -0.05 5.87 15.45
N LEU A 21 -0.44 7.13 15.62
CA LEU A 21 0.10 8.00 16.69
C LEU A 21 -0.20 7.43 18.08
N LYS A 22 -1.46 7.06 18.33
CA LYS A 22 -1.88 6.51 19.61
C LYS A 22 -1.12 5.25 20.01
N ILE A 23 -0.92 4.32 19.07
CA ILE A 23 -0.19 3.07 19.36
C ILE A 23 1.32 3.31 19.49
N HIS A 24 1.88 4.25 18.71
CA HIS A 24 3.26 4.68 18.88
C HIS A 24 3.51 5.18 20.31
N ASP A 25 2.69 6.11 20.81
CA ASP A 25 2.87 6.69 22.14
C ASP A 25 2.70 5.63 23.24
N TYR A 26 1.67 4.78 23.10
CA TYR A 26 1.43 3.67 24.03
C TYR A 26 2.62 2.70 24.16
N LEU A 27 3.26 2.37 23.03
CA LEU A 27 4.42 1.46 23.00
C LEU A 27 5.70 2.17 23.46
N LYS A 28 5.88 3.44 23.10
CA LYS A 28 6.99 4.29 23.55
C LYS A 28 7.04 4.37 25.08
N ASP A 29 5.90 4.57 25.73
CA ASP A 29 5.80 4.62 27.20
C ASP A 29 6.23 3.31 27.89
N ARG A 30 6.28 2.20 27.14
CA ARG A 30 6.71 0.87 27.61
C ARG A 30 8.13 0.53 27.18
N GLY A 31 8.84 1.44 26.51
CA GLY A 31 10.15 1.18 25.95
C GLY A 31 10.14 0.18 24.78
N VAL A 32 9.00 0.02 24.12
CA VAL A 32 8.83 -0.85 22.95
C VAL A 32 8.83 0.02 21.69
N PRO A 33 9.87 -0.02 20.85
CA PRO A 33 9.86 0.76 19.61
C PRO A 33 8.88 0.16 18.60
N LEU A 34 8.03 1.01 18.03
CA LEU A 34 7.22 0.65 16.87
C LEU A 34 8.10 0.76 15.60
N CYS A 35 8.43 -0.36 14.99
CA CYS A 35 9.44 -0.40 13.92
C CYS A 35 8.86 -0.25 12.52
N SER A 36 7.62 -0.68 12.28
CA SER A 36 7.02 -0.64 10.95
C SER A 36 5.51 -0.46 10.94
N ALA A 37 5.01 0.18 9.90
CA ALA A 37 3.59 0.24 9.57
C ALA A 37 3.37 -0.31 8.16
N GLN A 38 2.54 -1.34 8.04
CA GLN A 38 2.14 -1.92 6.78
C GLN A 38 0.83 -1.28 6.30
N VAL A 39 0.85 -0.73 5.07
CA VAL A 39 -0.25 0.08 4.53
C VAL A 39 -0.48 -0.23 3.05
N GLN A 40 -1.75 -0.20 2.62
CA GLN A 40 -2.08 -0.36 1.20
C GLN A 40 -1.61 0.88 0.45
N PHE A 41 -0.62 0.74 -0.41
CA PHE A 41 -0.02 1.89 -1.08
C PHE A 41 0.28 1.55 -2.54
N SER A 42 -0.41 2.23 -3.45
CA SER A 42 -0.32 2.05 -4.89
C SER A 42 -0.81 3.32 -5.59
N LEU A 43 -0.66 3.40 -6.91
CA LEU A 43 -1.26 4.49 -7.70
C LEU A 43 -2.80 4.54 -7.60
N LEU A 44 -3.44 3.49 -7.08
CA LEU A 44 -4.90 3.44 -6.84
C LEU A 44 -5.31 3.72 -5.40
N SER A 45 -4.35 3.79 -4.47
CA SER A 45 -4.63 3.83 -3.04
C SER A 45 -3.72 4.81 -2.30
N MET A 46 -3.34 5.91 -2.96
CA MET A 46 -2.52 6.98 -2.40
C MET A 46 -3.39 8.19 -2.07
N GLY A 47 -4.31 8.03 -1.11
CA GLY A 47 -5.17 9.11 -0.63
C GLY A 47 -4.53 9.93 0.49
N GLU A 48 -5.29 10.88 1.04
CA GLU A 48 -4.85 11.76 2.14
C GLU A 48 -4.35 10.96 3.34
N ASP A 49 -5.10 9.95 3.79
CA ASP A 49 -4.71 9.09 4.91
C ASP A 49 -3.38 8.38 4.67
N GLN A 50 -3.13 7.85 3.47
CA GLN A 50 -1.88 7.15 3.17
C GLN A 50 -0.69 8.10 3.13
N LEU A 51 -0.88 9.32 2.64
CA LEU A 51 0.14 10.37 2.65
C LEU A 51 0.42 10.84 4.08
N GLU A 52 -0.60 11.00 4.90
CA GLU A 52 -0.46 11.36 6.32
C GLU A 52 0.24 10.25 7.10
N ILE A 53 -0.15 8.98 6.91
CA ILE A 53 0.54 7.82 7.50
C ILE A 53 2.02 7.82 7.10
N LYS A 54 2.33 8.06 5.83
CA LYS A 54 3.72 8.13 5.35
C LYS A 54 4.48 9.26 6.07
N SER A 55 3.89 10.45 6.15
CA SER A 55 4.50 11.62 6.82
C SER A 55 4.76 11.38 8.31
N ILE A 56 3.80 10.76 9.01
CA ILE A 56 3.94 10.36 10.41
C ILE A 56 5.07 9.34 10.55
N CYS A 57 5.10 8.32 9.69
CA CYS A 57 6.13 7.29 9.73
C CYS A 57 7.53 7.87 9.51
N ASP A 58 7.70 8.74 8.50
CA ASP A 58 8.96 9.41 8.20
C ASP A 58 9.43 10.26 9.40
N SER A 59 8.50 10.97 10.05
CA SER A 59 8.79 11.84 11.20
C SER A 59 9.15 11.08 12.48
N LEU A 60 8.58 9.88 12.67
CA LEU A 60 8.79 9.05 13.86
C LEU A 60 9.85 7.95 13.66
N GLY A 61 10.47 7.88 12.48
CA GLY A 61 11.44 6.83 12.15
C GLY A 61 10.83 5.43 12.01
N ILE A 62 9.51 5.34 11.74
CA ILE A 62 8.79 4.09 11.51
C ILE A 62 8.93 3.71 10.04
N ARG A 63 9.27 2.45 9.73
CA ARG A 63 9.38 1.99 8.34
C ARG A 63 8.00 1.74 7.73
N VAL A 64 7.70 2.36 6.59
CA VAL A 64 6.52 2.00 5.80
C VAL A 64 6.79 0.73 4.99
N ILE A 65 5.89 -0.25 5.09
CA ILE A 65 5.87 -1.44 4.24
C ILE A 65 4.61 -1.37 3.37
N ALA A 66 4.78 -0.99 2.11
CA ALA A 66 3.68 -0.94 1.15
C ALA A 66 3.22 -2.35 0.75
N TYR A 67 1.91 -2.60 0.80
CA TYR A 67 1.32 -3.80 0.21
C TYR A 67 0.34 -3.45 -0.91
N SER A 68 0.02 -4.46 -1.73
CA SER A 68 -0.78 -4.33 -2.96
C SER A 68 -0.29 -3.24 -3.92
N PRO A 69 1.03 -3.12 -4.20
CA PRO A 69 1.56 -2.05 -5.05
C PRO A 69 1.02 -2.07 -6.48
N LEU A 70 0.57 -3.23 -6.95
CA LEU A 70 -0.04 -3.41 -8.28
C LEU A 70 -1.58 -3.33 -8.28
N GLY A 71 -2.21 -2.98 -7.16
CA GLY A 71 -3.67 -2.82 -7.06
C GLY A 71 -4.43 -4.07 -7.49
N LEU A 72 -4.17 -5.21 -6.83
CA LEU A 72 -4.69 -6.54 -7.21
C LEU A 72 -4.30 -7.00 -8.62
N GLY A 73 -3.32 -6.34 -9.24
CA GLY A 73 -2.85 -6.57 -10.59
C GLY A 73 -3.51 -5.68 -11.65
N MET A 74 -4.41 -4.77 -11.29
CA MET A 74 -4.99 -3.80 -12.22
C MET A 74 -3.91 -2.94 -12.88
N LEU A 75 -2.90 -2.52 -12.11
CA LEU A 75 -1.81 -1.67 -12.60
C LEU A 75 -0.82 -2.40 -13.51
N THR A 76 -0.96 -3.71 -13.72
CA THR A 76 -0.13 -4.45 -14.68
C THR A 76 -0.55 -4.23 -16.13
N GLY A 77 -1.75 -3.69 -16.36
CA GLY A 77 -2.34 -3.53 -17.70
C GLY A 77 -2.80 -4.84 -18.37
N LYS A 78 -2.73 -5.99 -17.67
CA LYS A 78 -3.12 -7.30 -18.24
C LYS A 78 -4.64 -7.54 -18.30
N TYR A 79 -5.42 -6.70 -17.63
CA TYR A 79 -6.87 -6.77 -17.59
C TYR A 79 -7.48 -5.62 -18.38
N SER A 80 -8.66 -5.88 -18.95
CA SER A 80 -9.47 -4.92 -19.69
C SER A 80 -10.95 -5.22 -19.43
N PRO A 81 -11.88 -4.34 -19.84
CA PRO A 81 -13.32 -4.64 -19.78
C PRO A 81 -13.71 -5.95 -20.48
N SER A 82 -12.96 -6.34 -21.51
CA SER A 82 -13.12 -7.61 -22.25
C SER A 82 -12.31 -8.79 -21.67
N LYS A 83 -11.39 -8.54 -20.73
CA LYS A 83 -10.49 -9.54 -20.13
C LYS A 83 -10.40 -9.33 -18.61
N LEU A 84 -11.39 -9.85 -17.90
CA LEU A 84 -11.52 -9.76 -16.45
C LEU A 84 -10.87 -10.96 -15.74
N PRO A 85 -10.48 -10.83 -14.46
CA PRO A 85 -10.09 -11.99 -13.66
C PRO A 85 -11.28 -12.93 -13.44
N THR A 86 -10.99 -14.23 -13.31
CA THR A 86 -11.98 -15.24 -12.95
C THR A 86 -12.38 -15.12 -11.47
N GLY A 87 -13.60 -15.57 -11.16
CA GLY A 87 -14.15 -15.58 -9.81
C GLY A 87 -14.68 -14.22 -9.33
N PRO A 88 -14.88 -14.04 -8.02
CA PRO A 88 -15.62 -12.90 -7.45
C PRO A 88 -14.97 -11.54 -7.72
N ARG A 89 -13.66 -11.51 -7.97
CA ARG A 89 -12.93 -10.29 -8.33
C ARG A 89 -13.41 -9.68 -9.65
N GLY A 90 -14.01 -10.46 -10.55
CA GLY A 90 -14.51 -9.95 -11.83
C GLY A 90 -15.51 -8.80 -11.66
N LEU A 91 -16.36 -8.84 -10.63
CA LEU A 91 -17.34 -7.77 -10.37
C LEU A 91 -16.67 -6.46 -9.97
N LEU A 92 -15.71 -6.52 -9.05
CA LEU A 92 -14.92 -5.37 -8.64
C LEU A 92 -14.19 -4.73 -9.82
N PHE A 93 -13.61 -5.57 -10.70
CA PHE A 93 -12.85 -5.10 -11.86
C PHE A 93 -13.77 -4.43 -12.90
N LYS A 94 -15.01 -4.92 -13.09
CA LYS A 94 -15.99 -4.26 -13.96
C LYS A 94 -16.33 -2.84 -13.52
N GLN A 95 -16.35 -2.58 -12.21
CA GLN A 95 -16.66 -1.26 -11.66
C GLN A 95 -15.46 -0.30 -11.75
N ILE A 96 -14.25 -0.81 -11.47
CA ILE A 96 -13.06 0.04 -11.34
C ILE A 96 -12.36 0.26 -12.69
N LEU A 97 -12.17 -0.79 -13.50
CA LEU A 97 -11.34 -0.72 -14.71
C LEU A 97 -11.72 0.39 -15.70
N PRO A 98 -13.01 0.67 -15.99
CA PRO A 98 -13.37 1.73 -16.94
C PRO A 98 -12.84 3.11 -16.54
N GLY A 99 -12.69 3.38 -15.23
CA GLY A 99 -12.13 4.63 -14.74
C GLY A 99 -10.60 4.70 -14.78
N LEU A 100 -9.91 3.59 -15.05
CA LEU A 100 -8.45 3.51 -15.01
C LEU A 100 -7.77 3.75 -16.36
N ASP A 101 -8.52 3.87 -17.46
CA ASP A 101 -7.95 3.98 -18.81
C ASP A 101 -6.91 5.12 -18.96
N PRO A 102 -7.14 6.35 -18.44
CA PRO A 102 -6.14 7.42 -18.51
C PRO A 102 -4.86 7.10 -17.73
N LEU A 103 -5.01 6.50 -16.54
CA LEU A 103 -3.90 6.11 -15.69
C LEU A 103 -3.08 4.99 -16.32
N LEU A 104 -3.74 3.93 -16.82
CA LEU A 104 -3.08 2.80 -17.45
C LEU A 104 -2.36 3.21 -18.73
N SER A 105 -2.93 4.13 -19.50
CA SER A 105 -2.28 4.70 -20.69
C SER A 105 -1.02 5.47 -20.31
N SER A 106 -1.11 6.36 -19.33
CA SER A 106 0.04 7.12 -18.82
C SER A 106 1.15 6.21 -18.29
N LEU A 107 0.77 5.18 -17.51
CA LEU A 107 1.72 4.22 -16.96
C LEU A 107 2.40 3.39 -18.06
N ARG A 108 1.67 3.02 -19.13
CA ARG A 108 2.23 2.33 -20.30
C ARG A 108 3.26 3.20 -21.03
N ASP A 109 2.96 4.48 -21.23
CA ASP A 109 3.89 5.40 -21.89
C ASP A 109 5.18 5.58 -21.09
N ILE A 110 5.07 5.72 -19.76
CA ILE A 110 6.23 5.81 -18.87
C ILE A 110 7.05 4.52 -18.90
N ALA A 111 6.39 3.36 -18.84
CA ALA A 111 7.04 2.05 -18.89
C ALA A 111 7.82 1.87 -20.20
N ASN A 112 7.22 2.21 -21.34
CA ASN A 112 7.85 2.18 -22.66
C ASN A 112 9.09 3.09 -22.72
N LYS A 113 8.96 4.35 -22.28
CA LYS A 113 10.07 5.31 -22.23
C LYS A 113 11.23 4.81 -21.36
N ARG A 114 10.92 4.08 -20.28
CA ARG A 114 11.90 3.52 -19.34
C ARG A 114 12.42 2.13 -19.73
N ARG A 115 11.90 1.53 -20.83
CA ARG A 115 12.18 0.15 -21.24
C ARG A 115 11.91 -0.86 -20.10
N LYS A 116 10.79 -0.69 -19.42
CA LYS A 116 10.29 -1.56 -18.34
C LYS A 116 8.88 -2.04 -18.64
N THR A 117 8.43 -3.05 -17.91
CA THR A 117 7.00 -3.41 -17.88
C THR A 117 6.23 -2.45 -16.99
N MET A 118 4.90 -2.35 -17.13
CA MET A 118 4.08 -1.52 -16.23
C MET A 118 4.15 -1.96 -14.75
N SER A 119 4.63 -3.20 -14.48
CA SER A 119 4.76 -3.74 -13.13
C SER A 119 6.10 -3.46 -12.46
N GLN A 120 7.07 -2.85 -13.18
CA GLN A 120 8.44 -2.58 -12.74
C GLN A 120 8.72 -1.08 -12.70
#